data_AF-W4JRF5-F1
#
_entry.id   AF-W4JRF5-F1
#
_cell.length_a   1.000
_cell.length_b   1.000
_cell.length_c   1.000
_cell.angle_alpha   90.00
_cell.angle_beta   90.00
_cell.angle_gamma   90.00
#
_symmetry.space_group_name_H-M   'P 1'
#
loop_
_entity.id
_entity.type
_entity.pdbx_description
1 polymer ?
#
loop_
_entity_poly.entity_id
_entity_poly.type
_entity_poly.pdbx_seq_one_letter_code
_entity_poly.pdbx_strand_id
1 'polypeptide(L)' 'LDGQFAKKVQKWLAPLDPSTNHNNALELRHSETGKWLIDGDQYVSWKQTPRSFLWIHGRRTSIVSLIVLSTE' A
#
# COMPACT_ATOMS: atom_id res chain seq x y z
N LEU A 1 37.69 -3.31 -0.02
CA LEU A 1 37.10 -2.26 -0.88
C LEU A 1 35.58 -2.20 -0.70
N ASP A 2 35.07 -2.61 0.46
CA ASP A 2 33.71 -3.16 0.57
C ASP A 2 32.76 -2.26 1.38
N GLY A 3 33.30 -1.30 2.13
CA GLY A 3 32.50 -0.37 2.94
C GLY A 3 31.81 0.74 2.15
N GLN A 4 32.37 1.18 1.01
CA GLN A 4 31.75 2.24 0.20
C GLN A 4 30.55 1.72 -0.60
N PHE A 5 30.64 0.51 -1.16
CA PHE A 5 29.53 -0.12 -1.87
C PHE A 5 28.38 -0.43 -0.91
N ALA A 6 28.67 -1.01 0.26
CA ALA A 6 27.67 -1.28 1.29
C ALA A 6 26.94 -0.01 1.75
N LYS A 7 27.66 1.11 1.95
CA LYS A 7 27.04 2.40 2.27
C LYS A 7 26.16 2.95 1.16
N LYS A 8 26.54 2.77 -0.11
CA LYS A 8 25.75 3.21 -1.26
C LYS A 8 24.45 2.40 -1.38
N VAL A 9 24.54 1.08 -1.19
CA VAL A 9 23.37 0.19 -1.17
C VAL A 9 22.47 0.49 0.03
N GLN A 10 23.02 0.70 1.22
CA GLN A 10 22.23 1.10 2.40
C GLN A 10 21.57 2.47 2.23
N LYS A 11 22.21 3.43 1.55
CA LYS A 11 21.60 4.73 1.25
C LYS A 11 20.51 4.62 0.17
N TRP A 12 20.65 3.68 -0.76
CA TRP A 12 19.62 3.40 -1.77
C TRP A 12 18.43 2.63 -1.19
N LEU A 13 18.68 1.71 -0.26
CA LEU A 13 17.68 0.95 0.49
C LEU A 13 17.14 1.69 1.71
N ALA A 14 17.78 2.81 2.10
CA ALA A 14 17.33 3.62 3.21
C ALA A 14 15.89 3.99 2.88
N PRO A 15 14.93 3.60 3.73
CA PRO A 15 13.54 3.77 3.38
C PRO A 15 13.31 5.26 3.15
N LEU A 16 12.82 5.61 1.96
CA LEU A 16 11.93 6.75 1.86
C LEU A 16 10.88 6.51 2.93
N ASP A 17 10.67 7.49 3.82
CA ASP A 17 9.73 7.35 4.92
C ASP A 17 8.44 6.70 4.37
N PRO A 18 8.10 5.47 4.79
CA PRO A 18 6.96 4.75 4.24
C PRO A 18 5.66 5.53 4.46
N SER A 19 5.66 6.43 5.47
CA SER A 19 4.59 7.37 5.74
C SER A 19 4.41 8.38 4.61
N THR A 20 5.46 8.83 3.92
CA THR A 20 5.36 9.80 2.81
C THR A 20 4.51 9.26 1.67
N ASN A 21 4.84 8.06 1.17
CA ASN A 21 4.06 7.45 0.09
C ASN A 21 2.65 7.06 0.57
N HIS A 22 2.53 6.60 1.81
CA HIS A 22 1.23 6.29 2.40
C HIS A 22 0.33 7.53 2.48
N ASN A 23 0.84 8.63 3.03
CA ASN A 23 0.10 9.89 3.20
C ASN A 23 -0.29 10.48 1.84
N ASN A 24 0.61 10.49 0.87
CA ASN A 24 0.29 10.95 -0.50
C ASN A 24 -0.82 10.09 -1.13
N ALA A 25 -0.74 8.76 -0.98
CA ALA A 25 -1.78 7.87 -1.45
C ALA A 25 -3.11 8.07 -0.68
N LEU A 26 -3.04 8.38 0.61
CA LEU A 26 -4.21 8.72 1.42
C LEU A 26 -4.86 10.03 0.97
N GLU A 27 -4.09 11.03 0.56
CA GLU A 27 -4.61 12.30 0.04
C GLU A 27 -5.26 12.13 -1.34
N LEU A 28 -4.65 11.32 -2.21
CA LEU A 28 -5.14 11.07 -3.57
C LEU A 28 -6.29 10.06 -3.65
N ARG A 29 -6.56 9.30 -2.57
CA ARG A 29 -7.62 8.29 -2.59
C ARG A 29 -8.99 8.95 -2.69
N HIS A 30 -9.89 8.32 -3.43
CA HIS A 30 -11.30 8.69 -3.38
C HIS A 30 -11.88 8.26 -2.02
N SER A 31 -12.71 9.10 -1.38
CA SER A 31 -13.26 8.84 -0.03
C SER A 31 -14.03 7.51 0.06
N GLU A 32 -14.60 7.08 -1.07
CA GLU A 32 -15.40 5.86 -1.17
C GLU A 32 -14.55 4.62 -1.49
N THR A 33 -13.25 4.77 -1.79
CA THR A 33 -12.37 3.64 -2.05
C THR A 33 -12.21 2.79 -0.79
N GLY A 34 -12.47 1.49 -0.93
CA GLY A 34 -12.34 0.52 0.17
C GLY A 34 -13.57 0.42 1.08
N LYS A 35 -14.54 1.34 1.00
CA LYS A 35 -15.81 1.24 1.78
C LYS A 35 -16.58 -0.04 1.46
N TRP A 36 -16.61 -0.46 0.20
CA TRP A 36 -17.23 -1.73 -0.23
C TRP A 36 -16.71 -2.96 0.52
N LEU A 37 -15.48 -2.89 1.03
CA LEU A 37 -14.87 -3.94 1.84
C LEU A 37 -15.14 -3.72 3.32
N ILE A 38 -14.83 -2.52 3.85
CA ILE A 38 -14.83 -2.24 5.29
C ILE A 38 -16.24 -2.18 5.87
N ASP A 39 -17.19 -1.65 5.11
CA ASP A 39 -18.60 -1.54 5.52
C ASP A 39 -19.39 -2.82 5.19
N GLY A 40 -18.74 -3.80 4.55
CA GLY A 40 -19.38 -5.04 4.15
C GLY A 40 -19.48 -6.05 5.30
N ASP A 41 -20.62 -6.75 5.36
CA ASP A 41 -20.90 -7.77 6.38
C ASP A 41 -19.82 -8.86 6.46
N GLN A 42 -19.19 -9.20 5.32
CA GLN A 42 -18.11 -10.19 5.27
C GLN A 42 -16.89 -9.76 6.08
N TYR A 43 -16.51 -8.47 6.03
CA TYR A 43 -15.40 -7.93 6.81
C TYR A 43 -15.76 -7.89 8.29
N VAL A 44 -16.96 -7.41 8.63
CA VAL A 44 -17.42 -7.34 10.02
C VAL A 44 -17.46 -8.73 10.66
N SER A 45 -18.03 -9.71 9.95
CA SER A 45 -18.11 -11.11 10.39
C SER A 45 -16.72 -11.75 10.57
N TRP A 46 -15.83 -11.56 9.59
CA TRP A 46 -14.45 -12.04 9.69
C TRP A 46 -13.71 -11.44 10.90
N LYS A 47 -13.82 -10.12 11.10
CA LYS A 47 -13.15 -9.41 12.20
C LYS A 47 -13.59 -9.89 13.57
N GLN A 48 -14.85 -10.29 13.72
CA GLN A 48 -15.42 -10.78 14.98
C GLN A 48 -15.17 -12.28 15.22
N THR A 49 -14.81 -13.04 14.18
CA THR A 49 -14.67 -14.49 14.27
C THR A 49 -13.21 -14.90 14.50
N PRO A 50 -12.86 -15.47 15.67
CA PRO A 50 -11.50 -15.94 15.92
C PRO A 50 -11.09 -17.06 14.96
N ARG A 51 -9.82 -17.05 14.53
CA ARG A 51 -9.25 -18.06 13.62
C ARG A 51 -9.97 -18.19 12.26
N SER A 52 -10.54 -17.09 11.76
CA SER A 52 -11.19 -17.04 10.45
C SER A 52 -10.30 -16.39 9.39
N PHE A 53 -10.61 -16.63 8.11
CA PHE A 53 -9.90 -16.08 6.95
C PHE A 53 -10.89 -15.35 6.03
N LEU A 54 -10.49 -14.17 5.56
CA LEU A 54 -11.21 -13.41 4.53
C LEU A 54 -10.35 -13.31 3.29
N TRP A 55 -10.85 -13.85 2.17
CA TRP A 55 -10.18 -13.76 0.88
C TRP A 55 -10.74 -12.57 0.11
N ILE A 56 -9.87 -11.60 -0.18
CA ILE A 56 -10.23 -10.41 -0.95
C ILE A 56 -9.68 -10.59 -2.35
N HIS A 57 -10.56 -10.62 -3.35
CA HIS A 57 -10.16 -10.61 -4.75
C HIS A 57 -10.45 -9.23 -5.37
N GLY A 58 -9.41 -8.54 -5.80
CA GLY A 58 -9.55 -7.32 -6.57
C GLY A 58 -9.70 -7.62 -8.05
N ARG A 59 -10.66 -6.97 -8.73
CA ARG A 59 -10.58 -6.85 -10.18
C ARG A 59 -9.48 -5.82 -10.47
N ARG A 60 -8.41 -6.24 -11.16
CA ARG A 60 -7.34 -5.33 -11.59
C ARG A 60 -7.94 -4.36 -12.60
N THR A 61 -8.44 -3.22 -12.12
CA THR A 61 -8.69 -2.07 -12.98
C THR A 61 -7.33 -1.41 -13.12
N SER A 62 -6.83 -1.34 -14.35
CA SER A 62 -5.56 -0.66 -14.62
C SER A 62 -5.73 0.82 -14.32
N ILE A 63 -5.33 1.28 -13.13
CA ILE A 63 -4.91 2.67 -12.94
C ILE A 63 -3.41 2.76 -13.17
N VAL A 64 -3.00 2.56 -14.42
CA VAL A 64 -1.66 2.95 -14.86
C VAL A 64 -1.67 4.48 -14.99
N SER A 65 -1.68 5.19 -13.86
CA SER A 65 -1.55 6.65 -13.86
C SER A 65 -0.78 7.19 -12.65
N LEU A 66 -0.54 6.40 -11.60
CA LEU A 66 0.16 6.92 -10.40
C LEU A 66 1.63 6.52 -10.28
N ILE A 67 2.18 5.70 -11.19
CA ILE A 67 3.61 5.34 -11.17
C ILE A 67 4.45 6.19 -12.14
N VAL A 68 3.85 7.02 -13.01
CA VAL A 68 4.63 7.81 -14.00
C VAL A 68 5.15 9.16 -13.47
N LEU A 69 4.75 9.62 -12.27
CA LEU A 69 5.19 10.94 -11.76
C LEU A 69 6.37 10.90 -10.77
N SER A 70 7.03 9.76 -10.56
CA SER A 70 8.20 9.69 -9.68
C SER A 70 9.52 9.48 -10.42
N THR A 71 9.63 10.07 -11.63
CA THR A 71 10.92 10.41 -12.21
C THR A 71 10.94 11.93 -12.39
N GLU A 72 11.43 12.63 -11.36
CA GLU A 72 12.44 13.69 -11.42
C GLU A 72 13.13 13.76 -10.04
#